data_AF-A0A350YEM3-F1
#
_entry.id   AF-A0A350YEM3-F1
#
_cell.length_a   1.000
_cell.length_b   1.000
_cell.length_c   1.000
_cell.angle_alpha   90.00
_cell.angle_beta   90.00
_cell.angle_gamma   90.00
#
_symmetry.space_group_name_H-M   'P 1'
#
loop_
_entity.id
_entity.type
_entity.pdbx_description
1 polymer ?
#
loop_
_entity_poly.entity_id
_entity_poly.type
_entity_poly.pdbx_seq_one_letter_code
_entity_poly.pdbx_strand_id
1 'polypeptide(L)'
;MTIIVGMILFCVGFLLAIIAGFWSLILAFMDHVGWGLACFFLPFAYWVFVVMKWRNKSVRRSFLLGISGWLTILLGGGILVSSGELSIPSQTASITFDSGSEFTPTPSSSVSPSPTVFPDRTSPNDPFREAVNQAMKAAELTQKAQTSEQWIAVSQAWQAAINLMKAVPSDSSNYAVAQEKVQEYQKNLTYAQKNAQTP
;
A
#
# COMPACT_ATOMS: atom_id res chain seq x y z
N MET A 1 -19.32 -10.58 -38.05
CA MET A 1 -19.47 -11.20 -36.71
C MET A 1 -18.19 -11.10 -35.88
N THR A 2 -17.01 -11.35 -36.45
CA THR A 2 -15.70 -11.24 -35.76
C THR A 2 -15.37 -9.84 -35.24
N ILE A 3 -15.69 -8.78 -36.00
CA ILE A 3 -15.45 -7.38 -35.60
C ILE A 3 -16.26 -6.99 -34.35
N ILE A 4 -17.52 -7.42 -34.28
CA ILE A 4 -18.42 -7.13 -33.15
C ILE A 4 -17.90 -7.80 -31.87
N VAL A 5 -17.42 -9.05 -31.98
CA VAL A 5 -16.81 -9.77 -30.85
C VAL A 5 -15.54 -9.06 -30.38
N GLY A 6 -14.71 -8.57 -31.29
CA GLY A 6 -13.52 -7.77 -30.96
C GLY A 6 -13.85 -6.48 -30.21
N MET A 7 -14.88 -5.75 -30.65
CA MET A 7 -15.33 -4.53 -29.97
C MET A 7 -15.88 -4.81 -28.56
N ILE A 8 -16.62 -5.90 -28.38
CA ILE A 8 -17.14 -6.31 -27.07
C ILE A 8 -15.99 -6.62 -26.11
N LEU A 9 -14.99 -7.39 -26.55
CA LEU A 9 -13.82 -7.74 -25.73
C LEU A 9 -13.00 -6.50 -25.36
N PHE A 10 -12.84 -5.57 -26.30
CA PHE A 10 -12.16 -4.29 -26.05
C PHE A 10 -12.92 -3.45 -25.01
N CYS A 11 -14.24 -3.30 -25.16
CA CYS A 11 -15.07 -2.55 -24.22
C CYS A 11 -15.07 -3.18 -22.82
N VAL A 12 -15.13 -4.50 -22.72
CA VAL A 12 -15.06 -5.22 -21.43
C VAL A 12 -13.69 -5.01 -20.78
N GLY A 13 -12.60 -5.13 -21.54
CA GLY A 13 -11.26 -4.85 -21.02
C GLY A 13 -11.08 -3.41 -20.54
N PHE A 14 -11.64 -2.45 -21.29
CA PHE A 14 -11.62 -1.03 -20.92
C PHE A 14 -12.42 -0.74 -19.64
N LEU A 15 -13.61 -1.33 -19.51
CA LEU A 15 -14.44 -1.22 -18.31
C LEU A 15 -13.74 -1.80 -17.07
N LEU A 16 -13.10 -2.97 -17.21
CA LEU A 16 -12.33 -3.58 -16.13
C LEU A 16 -11.12 -2.72 -15.72
N ALA A 17 -10.45 -2.08 -16.69
CA ALA A 17 -9.35 -1.14 -16.42
C ALA A 17 -9.84 0.10 -15.65
N ILE A 18 -11.02 0.63 -16.00
CA ILE A 18 -11.65 1.75 -15.28
C ILE A 18 -11.98 1.34 -13.85
N ILE A 19 -12.61 0.19 -13.64
CA ILE A 19 -12.98 -0.29 -12.31
C ILE A 19 -11.74 -0.51 -11.42
N ALA A 20 -10.67 -1.09 -11.99
CA ALA A 20 -9.40 -1.27 -11.29
C ALA A 20 -8.69 0.07 -10.99
N GLY A 21 -8.77 1.03 -11.92
CA GLY A 21 -8.27 2.38 -11.75
C GLY A 21 -8.99 3.12 -10.64
N PHE A 22 -10.33 3.06 -10.62
CA PHE A 22 -11.16 3.65 -9.57
C PHE A 22 -10.88 3.04 -8.20
N TRP A 23 -10.77 1.71 -8.11
CA TRP A 23 -10.43 1.03 -6.86
C TRP A 23 -9.05 1.47 -6.33
N SER A 24 -8.07 1.62 -7.23
CA SER A 24 -6.73 2.10 -6.88
C SER A 24 -6.72 3.57 -6.44
N LEU A 25 -7.57 4.41 -7.05
CA LEU A 25 -7.72 5.83 -6.71
C LEU A 25 -8.36 6.01 -5.33
N ILE A 26 -9.37 5.19 -5.01
CA ILE A 26 -10.03 5.18 -3.70
C ILE A 26 -9.03 4.81 -2.59
N LEU A 27 -8.21 3.78 -2.81
CA LEU A 27 -7.14 3.38 -1.88
C LEU A 27 -6.09 4.47 -1.66
N ALA A 28 -5.79 5.30 -2.68
CA ALA A 28 -4.84 6.41 -2.55
C ALA A 28 -5.41 7.57 -1.71
N PHE A 29 -6.71 7.87 -1.84
CA PHE A 29 -7.38 8.89 -1.03
C PHE A 29 -7.58 8.49 0.43
N MET A 30 -7.71 7.19 0.73
CA MET A 30 -7.88 6.69 2.11
C MET A 30 -6.63 6.81 3.00
N ASP A 31 -5.43 6.90 2.41
CA ASP A 31 -4.15 6.96 3.15
C ASP A 31 -3.60 8.40 3.25
N HIS A 32 -3.73 9.21 2.20
CA HIS A 32 -3.43 10.64 2.24
C HIS A 32 -4.00 11.37 1.01
N VAL A 33 -4.76 12.47 1.22
CA VAL A 33 -5.40 13.25 0.13
C VAL A 33 -4.40 13.73 -0.93
N GLY A 34 -3.15 14.02 -0.53
CA GLY A 34 -2.09 14.47 -1.43
C GLY A 34 -1.63 13.43 -2.46
N TRP A 35 -1.58 12.14 -2.10
CA TRP A 35 -1.18 11.09 -3.03
C TRP A 35 -2.28 10.73 -4.02
N GLY A 36 -3.55 10.80 -3.59
CA GLY A 36 -4.70 10.68 -4.49
C GLY A 36 -4.73 11.76 -5.57
N LEU A 37 -4.47 13.02 -5.19
CA LEU A 37 -4.44 14.15 -6.12
C LEU A 37 -3.24 14.08 -7.07
N ALA A 38 -2.06 13.69 -6.57
CA ALA A 38 -0.86 13.52 -7.41
C ALA A 38 -1.06 12.44 -8.49
N CYS A 39 -1.66 11.30 -8.14
CA CYS A 39 -1.98 10.25 -9.11
C CYS A 39 -3.04 10.68 -10.15
N PHE A 40 -3.93 11.62 -9.79
CA PHE A 40 -4.94 12.14 -10.71
C PHE A 40 -4.34 13.08 -11.78
N PHE A 41 -3.36 13.90 -11.40
CA PHE A 41 -2.78 14.91 -12.30
C PHE A 41 -1.48 14.46 -12.98
N LEU A 42 -0.75 13.50 -12.42
CA LEU A 42 0.59 13.13 -12.89
C LEU A 42 0.70 11.61 -13.09
N PRO A 43 0.71 11.11 -14.34
CA PRO A 43 0.89 9.67 -14.62
C PRO A 43 2.25 9.14 -14.12
N PHE A 44 3.26 10.01 -13.96
CA PHE A 44 4.56 9.64 -13.39
C PHE A 44 4.53 9.48 -11.87
N ALA A 45 3.66 10.21 -11.16
CA ALA A 45 3.51 10.08 -9.71
C ALA A 45 2.97 8.70 -9.33
N TYR A 46 2.13 8.12 -10.18
CA TYR A 46 1.63 6.76 -10.04
C TYR A 46 2.78 5.73 -10.03
N TRP A 47 3.76 5.86 -10.92
CA TRP A 47 4.92 4.96 -10.98
C TRP A 47 5.79 5.06 -9.72
N VAL A 48 6.07 6.27 -9.25
CA VAL A 48 6.82 6.50 -8.01
C VAL A 48 6.07 5.92 -6.81
N PHE A 49 4.76 6.13 -6.75
CA PHE A 49 3.90 5.58 -5.70
C PHE A 49 3.93 4.04 -5.67
N VAL A 50 3.85 3.39 -6.83
CA VAL A 50 3.93 1.93 -6.96
C VAL A 50 5.28 1.41 -6.47
N VAL A 51 6.38 2.07 -6.83
CA VAL A 51 7.73 1.69 -6.38
C VAL A 51 7.89 1.90 -4.87
N MET A 52 7.43 3.03 -4.33
CA MET A 52 7.59 3.36 -2.91
C MET A 52 6.69 2.49 -2.01
N LYS A 53 5.47 2.19 -2.44
CA LYS A 53 4.50 1.35 -1.71
C LYS A 53 4.49 -0.11 -2.17
N TRP A 54 5.50 -0.55 -2.93
CA TRP A 54 5.65 -1.93 -3.44
C TRP A 54 5.60 -3.00 -2.36
N ARG A 55 6.01 -2.65 -1.13
CA ARG A 55 5.98 -3.54 0.04
C ARG A 55 4.56 -3.78 0.58
N ASN A 56 3.58 -2.95 0.22
CA ASN A 56 2.18 -3.15 0.56
C ASN A 56 1.56 -4.19 -0.39
N LYS A 57 1.14 -5.32 0.17
CA LYS A 57 0.58 -6.45 -0.59
C LYS A 57 -0.64 -6.05 -1.43
N SER A 58 -1.38 -5.01 -1.04
CA SER A 58 -2.54 -4.53 -1.80
C SER A 58 -2.16 -3.78 -3.06
N VAL A 59 -1.17 -2.87 -3.00
CA VAL A 59 -0.68 -2.09 -4.17
C VAL A 59 -0.02 -3.01 -5.20
N ARG A 60 0.80 -3.96 -4.71
CA ARG A 60 1.43 -4.96 -5.56
C ARG A 60 0.42 -5.86 -6.28
N ARG A 61 -0.66 -6.26 -5.61
CA ARG A 61 -1.72 -7.09 -6.23
C ARG A 61 -2.49 -6.34 -7.32
N SER A 62 -2.88 -5.09 -7.09
CA SER A 62 -3.57 -4.27 -8.10
C SER A 62 -2.68 -3.95 -9.30
N PHE A 63 -1.39 -3.69 -9.08
CA PHE A 63 -0.42 -3.47 -10.16
C PHE A 63 -0.21 -4.72 -11.02
N LEU A 64 -0.10 -5.90 -10.40
CA LEU A 64 0.02 -7.17 -11.12
C LEU A 64 -1.25 -7.51 -11.92
N LEU A 65 -2.43 -7.21 -11.37
CA LEU A 65 -3.69 -7.34 -12.10
C LEU A 65 -3.76 -6.36 -13.29
N GLY A 66 -3.27 -5.13 -13.12
CA GLY A 66 -3.16 -4.15 -14.20
C GLY A 66 -2.26 -4.61 -15.35
N ILE A 67 -1.08 -5.16 -15.05
CA ILE A 67 -0.18 -5.74 -16.07
C ILE A 67 -0.84 -6.92 -16.78
N SER A 68 -1.53 -7.80 -16.05
CA SER A 68 -2.24 -8.93 -16.64
C SER A 68 -3.35 -8.48 -17.61
N GLY A 69 -4.04 -7.37 -17.30
CA GLY A 69 -5.04 -6.77 -18.18
C GLY A 69 -4.42 -6.19 -19.46
N TRP A 70 -3.31 -5.46 -19.35
CA TRP A 70 -2.57 -4.94 -20.52
C TRP A 70 -2.01 -6.06 -21.40
N LEU A 71 -1.50 -7.14 -20.80
CA LEU A 71 -1.04 -8.31 -21.55
C LEU A 71 -2.19 -8.99 -22.31
N THR A 72 -3.38 -9.05 -21.70
CA THR A 72 -4.59 -9.60 -22.33
C THR A 72 -5.05 -8.73 -23.52
N ILE A 73 -4.95 -7.41 -23.39
CA ILE A 73 -5.25 -6.45 -24.47
C ILE A 73 -4.23 -6.55 -25.61
N LEU A 74 -2.94 -6.72 -25.31
CA LEU A 74 -1.90 -6.93 -26.34
C LEU A 74 -2.07 -8.27 -27.08
N LEU A 75 -2.49 -9.33 -26.38
CA LEU A 75 -2.83 -10.61 -27.01
C LEU A 75 -4.05 -10.50 -27.94
N GLY A 76 -5.06 -9.70 -27.55
CA GLY A 76 -6.25 -9.46 -28.37
C GLY A 76 -6.02 -8.51 -29.56
N GLY A 77 -5.19 -7.48 -29.38
CA GLY A 77 -4.87 -6.49 -30.40
C GLY A 77 -4.03 -7.04 -31.56
N GLY A 78 -3.22 -8.06 -31.32
CA GLY A 78 -2.45 -8.75 -32.36
C GLY A 78 -3.33 -9.40 -33.46
N ILE A 79 -4.58 -9.72 -33.15
CA ILE A 79 -5.53 -10.30 -34.12
C ILE A 79 -6.09 -9.23 -35.08
N LEU A 80 -6.06 -7.94 -34.70
CA LEU A 80 -6.55 -6.83 -35.53
C LEU A 80 -5.48 -6.19 -36.42
N VAL A 81 -4.19 -6.36 -36.09
CA VAL A 81 -3.07 -5.71 -36.81
C VAL A 81 -2.50 -6.56 -37.96
N SER A 82 -3.18 -7.64 -38.36
CA SER A 82 -2.75 -8.48 -39.48
C SER A 82 -3.42 -8.12 -40.82
N SER A 83 -4.18 -7.02 -40.90
CA SER A 83 -4.90 -6.66 -42.14
C SER A 83 -4.91 -5.16 -42.50
N GLY A 84 -3.93 -4.38 -42.04
CA GLY A 84 -3.84 -2.95 -42.37
C GLY A 84 -2.46 -2.57 -42.90
N GLU A 85 -2.32 -2.47 -44.21
CA GLU A 85 -1.15 -1.89 -44.89
C GLU A 85 -0.99 -0.37 -44.62
N LEU A 86 0.29 0.04 -44.51
CA LEU A 86 0.93 1.31 -44.93
C LEU A 86 0.26 2.63 -44.48
N SER A 87 0.96 3.56 -43.83
CA SER A 87 2.04 4.35 -44.47
C SER A 87 2.66 5.28 -43.41
N ILE A 88 3.98 5.36 -43.37
CA ILE A 88 4.72 6.34 -42.56
C ILE A 88 4.92 7.61 -43.40
N PRO A 89 4.57 8.82 -42.92
CA PRO A 89 5.20 10.03 -43.38
C PRO A 89 6.33 10.44 -42.41
N SER A 90 7.55 10.28 -42.89
CA SER A 90 8.76 10.90 -42.35
C SER A 90 8.66 12.42 -42.49
N GLN A 91 8.83 13.17 -41.40
CA GLN A 91 9.38 14.52 -41.50
C GLN A 91 10.35 14.81 -40.34
N THR A 92 11.59 15.00 -40.76
CA THR A 92 12.72 15.62 -40.08
C THR A 92 12.41 17.10 -39.79
N ALA A 93 12.67 17.56 -38.56
CA ALA A 93 13.12 18.92 -38.33
C ALA A 93 14.00 18.95 -37.07
N SER A 94 15.21 19.43 -37.30
CA SER A 94 16.37 19.56 -36.43
C SER A 94 16.39 20.87 -35.63
N ILE A 95 17.42 21.03 -34.77
CA ILE A 95 17.98 22.29 -34.19
C ILE A 95 17.30 22.74 -32.87
N THR A 96 17.96 23.11 -31.76
CA THR A 96 19.39 23.23 -31.37
C THR A 96 19.50 23.46 -29.85
N PHE A 97 20.70 23.17 -29.32
CA PHE A 97 21.29 23.53 -28.02
C PHE A 97 21.09 24.98 -27.54
N ASP A 98 20.91 25.20 -26.23
CA ASP A 98 21.58 26.24 -25.43
C ASP A 98 21.39 25.90 -23.93
N SER A 99 22.38 25.38 -23.20
CA SER A 99 23.52 26.04 -22.51
C SER A 99 23.14 27.00 -21.37
N GLY A 100 23.71 26.74 -20.19
CA GLY A 100 23.97 27.74 -19.14
C GLY A 100 23.00 27.78 -17.96
N SER A 101 23.36 27.17 -16.83
CA SER A 101 24.13 27.87 -15.79
C SER A 101 24.29 27.01 -14.54
N GLU A 102 25.37 27.32 -13.85
CA GLU A 102 26.13 26.48 -12.94
C GLU A 102 26.02 27.02 -11.50
N PHE A 103 26.33 26.15 -10.52
CA PHE A 103 26.70 26.48 -9.12
C PHE A 103 25.58 27.09 -8.22
N THR A 104 25.41 26.79 -6.92
CA THR A 104 26.31 26.31 -5.84
C THR A 104 25.42 25.86 -4.63
N PRO A 105 25.93 25.51 -3.43
CA PRO A 105 25.34 24.49 -2.56
C PRO A 105 24.36 25.05 -1.49
N THR A 106 23.73 24.09 -0.81
CA THR A 106 23.00 24.16 0.47
C THR A 106 23.55 25.22 1.46
N PRO A 107 22.67 25.84 2.25
CA PRO A 107 22.69 25.48 3.66
C PRO A 107 21.31 25.21 4.27
N SER A 108 21.32 24.14 5.07
CA SER A 108 20.50 23.84 6.25
C SER A 108 19.64 24.99 6.80
N SER A 109 18.35 24.72 6.99
CA SER A 109 17.56 25.33 8.06
C SER A 109 16.97 24.21 8.90
N SER A 110 17.74 23.88 9.94
CA SER A 110 17.25 23.26 11.16
C SER A 110 16.24 24.23 11.79
N VAL A 111 14.99 23.81 11.90
CA VAL A 111 14.03 24.40 12.83
C VAL A 111 13.53 23.32 13.77
N SER A 112 14.21 23.28 14.92
CA SER A 112 13.67 22.80 16.18
C SER A 112 12.43 23.63 16.54
N PRO A 113 11.39 22.97 17.07
CA PRO A 113 10.64 23.54 18.17
C PRO A 113 10.98 22.82 19.48
N SER A 114 11.41 23.62 20.45
CA SER A 114 11.57 23.29 21.88
C SER A 114 10.19 22.99 22.51
N PRO A 115 10.16 22.36 23.70
CA PRO A 115 9.07 21.51 24.14
C PRO A 115 7.91 22.31 24.73
N THR A 116 6.71 22.05 24.24
CA THR A 116 5.49 22.31 25.02
C THR A 116 5.29 21.12 25.96
N VAL A 117 5.66 21.34 27.21
CA VAL A 117 5.37 20.47 28.35
C VAL A 117 3.85 20.29 28.45
N PHE A 118 3.36 19.14 27.97
CA PHE A 118 2.15 18.53 28.50
C PHE A 118 2.59 17.43 29.48
N PRO A 119 1.88 17.23 30.60
CA PRO A 119 2.30 16.27 31.60
C PRO A 119 2.25 14.88 30.99
N ASP A 120 3.41 14.40 30.56
CA ASP A 120 3.65 13.00 30.28
C ASP A 120 3.49 12.28 31.62
N ARG A 121 2.26 11.86 31.92
CA ARG A 121 2.06 10.81 32.90
C ARG A 121 2.44 9.51 32.22
N THR A 122 3.73 9.31 31.97
CA THR A 122 4.32 7.99 31.74
C THR A 122 4.22 7.22 33.06
N SER A 123 2.99 6.78 33.35
CA SER A 123 2.71 5.91 34.48
C SER A 123 3.49 4.61 34.26
N PRO A 124 4.15 4.07 35.31
CA PRO A 124 4.74 2.75 35.28
C PRO A 124 3.77 1.65 34.82
N ASN A 125 2.45 1.89 34.88
CA ASN A 125 1.39 1.03 34.35
C ASN A 125 0.70 1.70 33.14
N ASP A 126 1.37 1.77 31.99
CA ASP A 126 0.77 2.27 30.74
C ASP A 126 0.28 1.08 29.89
N PRO A 127 -1.05 0.90 29.73
CA PRO A 127 -1.61 -0.19 28.92
C PRO A 127 -1.07 -0.21 27.48
N PHE A 128 -0.72 0.95 26.91
CA PHE A 128 -0.18 1.01 25.56
C PHE A 128 1.20 0.35 25.46
N ARG A 129 2.12 0.70 26.37
CA ARG A 129 3.45 0.10 26.44
C ARG A 129 3.39 -1.41 26.68
N GLU A 130 2.53 -1.85 27.61
CA GLU A 130 2.32 -3.27 27.88
C GLU A 130 1.75 -4.01 26.66
N ALA A 131 0.81 -3.40 25.94
CA ALA A 131 0.24 -3.97 24.73
C ALA A 131 1.30 -4.19 23.65
N VAL A 132 2.15 -3.19 23.42
CA VAL A 132 3.26 -3.29 22.45
C VAL A 132 4.24 -4.39 22.85
N ASN A 133 4.57 -4.53 24.14
CA ASN A 133 5.42 -5.61 24.62
C ASN A 133 4.81 -7.00 24.36
N GLN A 134 3.50 -7.18 24.59
CA GLN A 134 2.81 -8.43 24.26
C GLN A 134 2.78 -8.70 22.76
N ALA A 135 2.59 -7.66 21.94
CA ALA A 135 2.62 -7.78 20.48
C ALA A 135 4.01 -8.19 19.96
N MET A 136 5.09 -7.62 20.52
CA MET A 136 6.46 -8.01 20.20
C MET A 136 6.71 -9.47 20.57
N LYS A 137 6.33 -9.88 21.79
CA LYS A 137 6.39 -11.28 22.21
C LYS A 137 5.62 -12.21 21.25
N ALA A 138 4.42 -11.81 20.83
CA ALA A 138 3.62 -12.58 19.88
C ALA A 138 4.32 -12.74 18.53
N ALA A 139 4.94 -11.67 18.01
CA ALA A 139 5.70 -11.68 16.77
C ALA A 139 6.97 -12.54 16.85
N GLU A 140 7.67 -12.52 17.98
CA GLU A 140 8.83 -13.39 18.22
C GLU A 140 8.44 -14.86 18.32
N LEU A 141 7.35 -15.17 19.03
CA LEU A 141 6.81 -16.53 19.12
C LEU A 141 6.35 -17.01 17.74
N THR A 142 5.73 -16.14 16.94
CA THR A 142 5.27 -16.47 15.57
C THR A 142 6.41 -16.97 14.69
N GLN A 143 7.61 -16.39 14.82
CA GLN A 143 8.78 -16.80 14.01
C GLN A 143 9.31 -18.18 14.39
N LYS A 144 9.07 -18.62 15.63
CA LYS A 144 9.57 -19.89 16.18
C LYS A 144 8.51 -20.99 16.21
N ALA A 145 7.24 -20.64 16.03
CA ALA A 145 6.12 -21.55 16.16
C ALA A 145 6.07 -22.58 15.02
N GLN A 146 6.08 -23.85 15.39
CA GLN A 146 5.98 -25.00 14.49
C GLN A 146 4.84 -25.94 14.90
N THR A 147 4.53 -26.04 16.19
CA THR A 147 3.47 -26.92 16.70
C THR A 147 2.20 -26.16 17.06
N SER A 148 1.07 -26.86 17.09
CA SER A 148 -0.21 -26.31 17.52
C SER A 148 -0.11 -25.57 18.87
N GLU A 149 0.58 -26.17 19.86
CA GLU A 149 0.76 -25.58 21.19
C GLU A 149 1.54 -24.25 21.15
N GLN A 150 2.56 -24.17 20.29
CA GLN A 150 3.31 -22.94 20.11
C GLN A 150 2.45 -21.86 19.45
N TRP A 151 1.60 -22.24 18.48
CA TRP A 151 0.62 -21.33 17.88
C TRP A 151 -0.48 -20.90 18.86
N ILE A 152 -0.87 -21.75 19.81
CA ILE A 152 -1.74 -21.35 20.93
C ILE A 152 -1.06 -20.24 21.75
N ALA A 153 0.22 -20.39 22.10
CA ALA A 153 0.95 -19.34 22.83
C ALA A 153 1.04 -18.02 22.05
N VAL A 154 1.25 -18.08 20.72
CA VAL A 154 1.19 -16.90 19.84
C VAL A 154 -0.18 -16.22 19.90
N SER A 155 -1.25 -17.02 19.82
CA SER A 155 -2.63 -16.50 19.86
C SER A 155 -2.95 -15.82 21.20
N GLN A 156 -2.48 -16.38 22.32
CA GLN A 156 -2.67 -15.79 23.65
C GLN A 156 -1.93 -14.45 23.78
N ALA A 157 -0.70 -14.36 23.27
CA ALA A 157 0.07 -13.12 23.28
C ALA A 157 -0.60 -12.02 22.43
N TRP A 158 -1.11 -12.35 21.23
CA TRP A 158 -1.89 -11.39 20.43
C TRP A 158 -3.18 -10.96 21.13
N GLN A 159 -3.90 -11.89 21.76
CA GLN A 159 -5.12 -11.56 22.49
C GLN A 159 -4.85 -10.63 23.68
N ALA A 160 -3.76 -10.87 24.44
CA ALA A 160 -3.35 -9.99 25.53
C ALA A 160 -3.01 -8.58 25.02
N ALA A 161 -2.26 -8.48 23.91
CA ALA A 161 -1.94 -7.20 23.28
C ALA A 161 -3.20 -6.44 22.85
N ILE A 162 -4.18 -7.12 22.25
CA ILE A 162 -5.46 -6.52 21.85
C ILE A 162 -6.22 -5.97 23.07
N ASN A 163 -6.30 -6.75 24.14
CA ASN A 163 -7.02 -6.35 25.35
C ASN A 163 -6.41 -5.11 25.98
N LEU A 164 -5.07 -5.06 26.04
CA LEU A 164 -4.33 -3.91 26.56
C LEU A 164 -4.46 -2.67 25.66
N MET A 165 -4.41 -2.83 24.32
CA MET A 165 -4.66 -1.70 23.40
C MET A 165 -6.09 -1.15 23.55
N LYS A 166 -7.09 -2.02 23.72
CA LYS A 166 -8.48 -1.60 23.97
C LYS A 166 -8.67 -0.89 25.31
N ALA A 167 -7.83 -1.21 26.29
CA ALA A 167 -7.85 -0.61 27.62
C ALA A 167 -7.13 0.74 27.70
N VAL A 168 -6.48 1.19 26.62
CA VAL A 168 -5.88 2.54 26.56
C VAL A 168 -6.97 3.60 26.74
N PRO A 169 -6.86 4.50 27.73
CA PRO A 169 -7.84 5.56 27.97
C PRO A 169 -7.98 6.51 26.78
N SER A 170 -9.20 7.04 26.56
CA SER A 170 -9.49 7.96 25.44
C SER A 170 -8.81 9.32 25.52
N ASP A 171 -8.37 9.73 26.71
CA ASP A 171 -7.61 10.95 26.97
C ASP A 171 -6.09 10.76 26.80
N SER A 172 -5.62 9.52 26.57
CA SER A 172 -4.23 9.24 26.24
C SER A 172 -3.88 9.73 24.84
N SER A 173 -2.68 10.30 24.69
CA SER A 173 -2.10 10.63 23.38
C SER A 173 -1.95 9.41 22.46
N ASN A 174 -1.85 8.20 23.04
CA ASN A 174 -1.71 6.95 22.31
C ASN A 174 -3.04 6.30 21.91
N TYR A 175 -4.20 6.85 22.33
CA TYR A 175 -5.49 6.20 22.12
C TYR A 175 -5.79 5.89 20.65
N ALA A 176 -5.64 6.88 19.76
CA ALA A 176 -5.92 6.71 18.34
C ALA A 176 -5.04 5.61 17.71
N VAL A 177 -3.75 5.61 18.05
CA VAL A 177 -2.79 4.59 17.60
C VAL A 177 -3.14 3.21 18.18
N ALA A 178 -3.56 3.15 19.44
CA ALA A 178 -3.96 1.91 20.10
C ALA A 178 -5.15 1.27 19.39
N GLN A 179 -6.20 2.05 19.10
CA GLN A 179 -7.41 1.55 18.42
C GLN A 179 -7.13 1.12 16.98
N GLU A 180 -6.24 1.81 16.27
CA GLU A 180 -5.77 1.38 14.95
C GLU A 180 -5.04 0.02 15.04
N LYS A 181 -4.13 -0.12 16.01
CA LYS A 181 -3.33 -1.35 16.20
C LYS A 181 -4.18 -2.57 16.56
N VAL A 182 -5.32 -2.39 17.24
CA VAL A 182 -6.28 -3.48 17.51
C VAL A 182 -6.70 -4.19 16.22
N GLN A 183 -6.94 -3.48 15.13
CA GLN A 183 -7.38 -4.08 13.87
C GLN A 183 -6.29 -4.94 13.23
N GLU A 184 -5.03 -4.49 13.31
CA GLU A 184 -3.87 -5.24 12.85
C GLU A 184 -3.65 -6.49 13.69
N TYR A 185 -3.69 -6.35 15.02
CA TYR A 185 -3.46 -7.45 15.96
C TYR A 185 -4.56 -8.50 15.85
N GLN A 186 -5.81 -8.11 15.58
CA GLN A 186 -6.91 -9.05 15.35
C GLN A 186 -6.65 -9.96 14.14
N LYS A 187 -6.08 -9.42 13.05
CA LYS A 187 -5.70 -10.22 11.88
C LYS A 187 -4.59 -11.21 12.22
N ASN A 188 -3.61 -10.78 13.01
CA ASN A 188 -2.51 -11.64 13.46
C ASN A 188 -3.00 -12.74 14.41
N LEU A 189 -3.94 -12.42 15.30
CA LEU A 189 -4.61 -13.39 16.16
C LEU A 189 -5.34 -14.45 15.34
N THR A 190 -6.14 -14.05 14.35
CA THR A 190 -6.83 -15.00 13.47
C THR A 190 -5.85 -15.88 12.71
N TYR A 191 -4.74 -15.33 12.24
CA TYR A 191 -3.68 -16.12 11.63
C TYR A 191 -3.10 -17.15 12.61
N ALA A 192 -2.75 -16.75 13.84
CA ALA A 192 -2.23 -17.66 14.86
C ALA A 192 -3.23 -18.77 15.21
N GLN A 193 -4.51 -18.43 15.40
CA GLN A 193 -5.57 -19.39 15.69
C GLN A 193 -5.76 -20.41 14.57
N LYS A 194 -5.62 -19.99 13.31
CA LYS A 194 -5.70 -20.90 12.17
C LYS A 194 -4.55 -21.91 12.17
N ASN A 195 -3.33 -21.47 12.45
CA ASN A 195 -2.16 -22.36 12.53
C ASN A 195 -2.16 -23.23 13.80
N ALA A 196 -2.86 -22.83 14.86
CA ALA A 196 -3.08 -23.68 16.02
C ALA A 196 -4.01 -24.88 15.71
N GLN A 197 -4.80 -24.82 14.63
CA GLN A 197 -5.72 -25.90 14.25
C GLN A 197 -5.10 -26.88 13.25
N THR A 198 -3.90 -26.61 12.74
CA THR A 198 -3.20 -27.55 11.85
C THR A 198 -2.45 -28.59 12.69
N PRO A 199 -2.67 -29.90 12.44
CA PRO A 199 -2.08 -31.00 13.19
C PRO A 199 -0.58 -31.17 12.93
#